data_AF-A0A958FS14-F1
#
_entry.id   AF-A0A958FS14-F1
#
_cell.length_a   1.000
_cell.length_b   1.000
_cell.length_c   1.000
_cell.angle_alpha   90.00
_cell.angle_beta   90.00
_cell.angle_gamma   90.00
#
_symmetry.space_group_name_H-M   'P 1'
#
loop_
_entity.id
_entity.type
_entity.pdbx_description
1 polymer ?
#
loop_
_entity_poly.entity_id
_entity_poly.type
_entity_poly.pdbx_seq_one_letter_code
_entity_poly.pdbx_strand_id
1 'polypeptide(L)'
;ELESISLTTRHLGSFIPPDAFFIDLLVTVDDVDGLSDIDLVWCEIPDLQFSDTLQMIQQSQQYFARLTTRQLDVSALEALQGTPFFVYVRDMQGDVTMSDARFISRIIDTAPVTTSPTGLTGQPVQFQWQAFVQPYSFIYRIEVYPNVNIALPPVATINSIPSDETTIQLSTTLTAGEYYWVLYAVDAFGNYSRSVQTALIIGSAPSTSPTNNGLIE
;
A
#
# COMPACT_ATOMS: atom_id res chain seq x y z
N GLU A 1 11.40 -25.38 0.35
CA GLU A 1 10.19 -25.48 -0.52
C GLU A 1 9.45 -24.14 -0.58
N LEU A 2 8.58 -23.94 -1.58
CA LEU A 2 7.77 -22.72 -1.68
C LEU A 2 6.56 -22.81 -0.74
N GLU A 3 6.45 -21.91 0.23
CA GLU A 3 5.32 -21.89 1.17
C GLU A 3 4.14 -21.07 0.62
N SER A 4 4.42 -19.83 0.21
CA SER A 4 3.38 -18.92 -0.26
C SER A 4 3.92 -17.91 -1.28
N ILE A 5 3.04 -17.51 -2.19
CA ILE A 5 3.32 -16.52 -3.22
C ILE A 5 2.14 -15.55 -3.26
N SER A 6 2.44 -14.26 -3.09
CA SER A 6 1.48 -13.17 -3.21
C SER A 6 1.87 -12.29 -4.39
N LEU A 7 0.96 -12.17 -5.35
CA LEU A 7 1.12 -11.36 -6.56
C LEU A 7 0.02 -10.30 -6.54
N THR A 8 0.40 -9.05 -6.29
CA THR A 8 -0.56 -7.96 -6.10
C THR A 8 -0.21 -6.74 -6.94
N THR A 9 -1.23 -6.06 -7.47
CA THR A 9 -1.06 -4.83 -8.25
C THR A 9 -1.30 -3.61 -7.39
N ARG A 10 -0.49 -2.57 -7.58
CA ARG A 10 -0.59 -1.29 -6.90
C ARG A 10 -0.80 -0.18 -7.91
N HIS A 11 -1.77 0.68 -7.63
CA HIS A 11 -1.98 1.95 -8.31
C HIS A 11 -1.82 3.09 -7.30
N LEU A 12 -0.89 4.01 -7.57
CA LEU A 12 -0.65 5.18 -6.74
C LEU A 12 -1.04 6.45 -7.51
N GLY A 13 -2.11 7.10 -7.06
CA GLY A 13 -2.51 8.41 -7.56
C GLY A 13 -1.41 9.46 -7.35
N SER A 14 -1.22 10.32 -8.36
CA SER A 14 -0.23 11.38 -8.39
C SER A 14 -0.87 12.75 -8.67
N PHE A 15 -0.34 13.80 -8.04
CA PHE A 15 -0.70 15.18 -8.39
C PHE A 15 -0.21 15.59 -9.78
N ILE A 16 0.88 14.98 -10.23
CA ILE A 16 1.49 15.22 -11.54
C ILE A 16 1.43 13.89 -12.29
N PRO A 17 0.59 13.78 -13.32
CA PRO A 17 0.52 12.58 -14.14
C PRO A 17 1.88 12.22 -14.77
N PRO A 18 2.11 10.93 -15.05
CA PRO A 18 1.19 9.82 -14.86
C PRO A 18 1.15 9.31 -13.40
N ASP A 19 0.08 8.61 -13.06
CA ASP A 19 0.03 7.78 -11.87
C ASP A 19 1.05 6.65 -11.93
N ALA A 20 1.44 6.11 -10.78
CA ALA A 20 2.39 5.00 -10.72
C ALA A 20 1.66 3.66 -10.60
N PHE A 21 2.04 2.72 -11.45
CA PHE A 21 1.54 1.35 -11.47
C PHE A 21 2.70 0.36 -11.36
N PHE A 22 2.56 -0.63 -10.49
CA PHE A 22 3.54 -1.71 -10.36
C PHE A 22 2.93 -2.95 -9.72
N ILE A 23 3.65 -4.06 -9.83
CA ILE A 23 3.34 -5.33 -9.19
C ILE A 23 4.28 -5.51 -8.02
N ASP A 24 3.72 -5.87 -6.87
CA ASP A 24 4.46 -6.38 -5.73
C ASP A 24 4.34 -7.90 -5.74
N LEU A 25 5.49 -8.58 -5.89
CA LEU A 25 5.64 -10.02 -5.74
C LEU A 25 6.33 -10.31 -4.42
N LEU A 26 5.62 -10.98 -3.51
CA LEU A 26 6.14 -11.43 -2.24
C LEU A 26 6.10 -12.96 -2.20
N VAL A 27 7.23 -13.57 -1.88
CA VAL A 27 7.39 -15.03 -1.82
C VAL A 27 7.91 -15.40 -0.44
N THR A 28 7.26 -16.36 0.21
CA THR A 28 7.79 -17.00 1.41
C THR A 28 8.26 -18.40 1.08
N VAL A 29 9.48 -18.71 1.46
CA VAL A 29 10.12 -20.01 1.26
C VAL A 29 10.17 -20.71 2.62
N ASP A 30 9.56 -21.90 2.71
CA ASP A 30 9.71 -22.75 3.88
C ASP A 30 11.01 -23.52 3.75
N ASP A 31 11.82 -23.49 4.80
CA ASP A 31 13.06 -24.25 4.85
C ASP A 31 13.20 -24.87 6.24
N VAL A 32 13.13 -26.21 6.27
CA VAL A 32 13.20 -27.01 7.49
C VAL A 32 14.60 -26.97 8.11
N ASP A 33 15.63 -26.78 7.28
CA ASP A 33 17.04 -26.78 7.70
C ASP A 33 17.59 -25.35 7.87
N GLY A 34 16.88 -24.35 7.34
CA GLY A 34 17.05 -22.93 7.61
C GLY A 34 17.60 -22.13 6.43
N LEU A 35 17.54 -20.80 6.52
CA LEU A 35 17.82 -19.86 5.41
C LEU A 35 19.20 -19.98 4.73
N SER A 36 20.15 -20.69 5.33
CA SER A 36 21.48 -20.89 4.75
C SER A 36 21.47 -21.71 3.47
N ASP A 37 20.40 -22.46 3.22
CA ASP A 37 20.37 -23.46 2.18
C ASP A 37 19.73 -22.92 0.89
N ILE A 38 19.20 -21.70 0.91
CA ILE A 38 18.65 -21.02 -0.28
C ILE A 38 19.72 -20.15 -0.93
N ASP A 39 20.05 -20.45 -2.20
CA ASP A 39 21.00 -19.68 -3.01
C ASP A 39 20.31 -18.53 -3.76
N LEU A 40 19.19 -18.81 -4.43
CA LEU A 40 18.55 -17.85 -5.34
C LEU A 40 17.03 -18.01 -5.39
N VAL A 41 16.31 -16.89 -5.40
CA VAL A 41 14.88 -16.83 -5.71
C VAL A 41 14.66 -15.86 -6.86
N TRP A 42 13.97 -16.27 -7.92
CA TRP A 42 13.70 -15.42 -9.07
C TRP A 42 12.31 -15.66 -9.64
N CYS A 43 11.83 -14.72 -10.44
CA CYS A 43 10.55 -14.80 -11.14
C CYS A 43 10.77 -14.78 -12.65
N GLU A 44 9.96 -15.55 -13.38
CA GLU A 44 9.91 -15.52 -14.83
C GLU A 44 8.50 -15.24 -15.34
N ILE A 45 8.43 -14.53 -16.46
CA ILE A 45 7.22 -14.31 -17.26
C ILE A 45 7.56 -14.73 -18.70
N PRO A 46 7.35 -16.01 -19.07
CA PRO A 46 7.85 -16.57 -20.32
C PRO A 46 7.37 -15.84 -21.57
N ASP A 47 6.10 -15.38 -21.57
CA ASP A 47 5.49 -14.65 -22.68
C ASP A 47 6.20 -13.32 -22.99
N LEU A 48 6.90 -12.77 -22.00
CA LEU A 48 7.70 -11.54 -22.12
C LEU A 48 9.20 -11.80 -22.23
N GLN A 49 9.63 -13.05 -22.17
CA GLN A 49 11.05 -13.42 -22.02
C GLN A 49 11.72 -12.70 -20.84
N PHE A 50 10.95 -12.43 -19.78
CA PHE A 50 11.39 -11.70 -18.61
C PHE A 50 11.86 -12.67 -17.51
N SER A 51 12.96 -12.33 -16.86
CA SER A 51 13.48 -13.03 -15.68
C SER A 51 14.19 -12.03 -14.77
N ASP A 52 13.88 -12.04 -13.47
CA ASP A 52 14.52 -11.17 -12.48
C ASP A 52 14.56 -11.80 -11.08
N THR A 53 15.61 -11.47 -10.33
CA THR A 53 15.89 -12.02 -9.01
C THR A 53 15.16 -11.25 -7.91
N LEU A 54 14.53 -11.98 -6.98
CA LEU A 54 13.87 -11.38 -5.81
C LEU A 54 14.90 -11.10 -4.71
N GLN A 55 14.68 -10.02 -3.97
CA GLN A 55 15.54 -9.60 -2.87
C GLN A 55 15.02 -10.12 -1.53
N MET A 56 15.89 -10.74 -0.74
CA MET A 56 15.54 -11.20 0.60
C MET A 56 15.27 -10.01 1.54
N ILE A 57 14.17 -10.06 2.28
CA ILE A 57 13.80 -9.03 3.27
C ILE A 57 14.49 -9.36 4.59
N GLN A 58 15.42 -8.51 5.04
CA GLN A 58 15.96 -8.49 6.41
C GLN A 58 16.38 -9.85 7.00
N GLN A 59 17.00 -10.72 6.19
CA GLN A 59 17.39 -12.09 6.61
C GLN A 59 16.20 -12.93 7.11
N SER A 60 15.06 -12.78 6.46
CA SER A 60 13.87 -13.61 6.68
C SER A 60 13.67 -14.62 5.54
N GLN A 61 12.68 -15.48 5.69
CA GLN A 61 12.18 -16.40 4.65
C GLN A 61 11.40 -15.69 3.53
N GLN A 62 11.33 -14.36 3.57
CA GLN A 62 10.57 -13.57 2.61
C GLN A 62 11.47 -12.91 1.57
N TYR A 63 11.07 -13.06 0.32
CA TYR A 63 11.70 -12.51 -0.86
C TYR A 63 10.73 -11.59 -1.58
N PHE A 64 11.23 -10.47 -2.09
CA PHE A 64 10.40 -9.44 -2.68
C PHE A 64 10.97 -8.90 -3.98
N ALA A 65 10.10 -8.70 -4.96
CA ALA A 65 10.38 -7.92 -6.14
C ALA A 65 9.24 -6.93 -6.40
N ARG A 66 9.62 -5.75 -6.89
CA ARG A 66 8.70 -4.78 -7.46
C ARG A 66 8.93 -4.68 -8.95
N LEU A 67 7.92 -5.03 -9.73
CA LEU A 67 7.97 -5.03 -11.18
C LEU A 67 7.16 -3.85 -11.72
N THR A 68 7.83 -2.98 -12.47
CA THR A 68 7.20 -1.85 -13.15
C THR A 68 6.94 -2.17 -14.61
N THR A 69 5.98 -1.46 -15.22
CA THR A 69 5.69 -1.59 -16.67
C THR A 69 6.94 -1.37 -17.54
N ARG A 70 7.83 -0.47 -17.12
CA ARG A 70 9.13 -0.22 -17.79
C ARG A 70 10.07 -1.43 -17.74
N GLN A 71 10.17 -2.10 -16.59
CA GLN A 71 11.04 -3.29 -16.47
C GLN A 71 10.50 -4.46 -17.29
N LEU A 72 9.17 -4.56 -17.39
CA LEU A 72 8.47 -5.61 -18.11
C LEU A 72 8.29 -5.32 -19.61
N ASP A 73 8.72 -4.14 -20.08
CA ASP A 73 8.52 -3.65 -21.45
C ASP A 73 7.05 -3.75 -21.93
N VAL A 74 6.11 -3.42 -21.04
CA VAL A 74 4.68 -3.33 -21.36
C VAL A 74 4.17 -1.89 -21.24
N SER A 75 3.18 -1.53 -22.04
CA SER A 75 2.60 -0.17 -22.00
C SER A 75 1.76 0.08 -20.74
N ALA A 76 1.11 -0.96 -20.21
CA ALA A 76 0.21 -0.89 -19.06
C ALA A 76 0.12 -2.26 -18.37
N LEU A 77 -0.24 -2.29 -17.08
CA LEU A 77 -0.31 -3.55 -16.33
C LEU A 77 -1.47 -4.46 -16.80
N GLU A 78 -2.51 -3.88 -17.41
CA GLU A 78 -3.66 -4.58 -17.97
C GLU A 78 -3.26 -5.61 -19.03
N ALA A 79 -2.15 -5.34 -19.75
CA ALA A 79 -1.60 -6.28 -20.72
C ALA A 79 -1.11 -7.59 -20.09
N LEU A 80 -0.89 -7.62 -18.77
CA LEU A 80 -0.41 -8.78 -18.02
C LEU A 80 -1.54 -9.61 -17.41
N GLN A 81 -2.80 -9.18 -17.54
CA GLN A 81 -3.93 -9.95 -17.02
C GLN A 81 -4.01 -11.31 -17.72
N GLY A 82 -4.05 -12.37 -16.92
CA GLY A 82 -4.02 -13.75 -17.42
C GLY A 82 -2.66 -14.23 -17.95
N THR A 83 -1.60 -13.40 -17.92
CA THR A 83 -0.23 -13.84 -18.22
C THR A 83 0.34 -14.63 -17.04
N PRO A 84 0.98 -15.80 -17.25
CA PRO A 84 1.50 -16.62 -16.17
C PRO A 84 2.83 -16.08 -15.62
N PHE A 85 2.90 -15.97 -14.29
CA PHE A 85 4.10 -15.70 -13.52
C PHE A 85 4.54 -17.00 -12.84
N PHE A 86 5.82 -17.32 -12.97
CA PHE A 86 6.45 -18.45 -12.29
C PHE A 86 7.49 -17.93 -11.31
N VAL A 87 7.59 -18.57 -10.15
CA VAL A 87 8.64 -18.33 -9.18
C VAL A 87 9.49 -19.57 -9.07
N TYR A 88 10.79 -19.37 -9.02
CA TYR A 88 11.77 -20.41 -8.88
C TYR A 88 12.59 -20.18 -7.63
N VAL A 89 12.94 -21.27 -6.97
CA VAL A 89 13.84 -21.30 -5.82
C VAL A 89 14.94 -22.29 -6.14
N ARG A 90 16.20 -21.86 -6.03
CA ARG A 90 17.37 -22.73 -6.12
C ARG A 90 18.05 -22.79 -4.77
N ASP A 91 18.37 -24.00 -4.34
CA ASP A 91 19.14 -24.25 -3.12
C ASP A 91 20.66 -24.17 -3.38
N MET A 92 21.47 -24.24 -2.32
CA MET A 92 22.93 -24.24 -2.41
C MET A 92 23.51 -25.48 -3.10
N GLN A 93 22.74 -26.55 -3.25
CA GLN A 93 23.12 -27.79 -3.94
C GLN A 93 22.82 -27.71 -5.44
N GLY A 94 22.08 -26.69 -5.87
CA GLY A 94 21.70 -26.43 -7.27
C GLY A 94 20.34 -26.99 -7.65
N ASP A 95 19.59 -27.59 -6.72
CA ASP A 95 18.25 -28.10 -6.95
C ASP A 95 17.26 -26.94 -7.10
N VAL A 96 16.43 -27.02 -8.14
CA VAL A 96 15.48 -25.97 -8.50
C VAL A 96 14.05 -26.46 -8.33
N THR A 97 13.27 -25.72 -7.54
CA THR A 97 11.82 -25.89 -7.43
C THR A 97 11.11 -24.75 -8.16
N MET A 98 10.07 -25.07 -8.92
CA MET A 98 9.23 -24.12 -9.63
C MET A 98 7.82 -24.09 -9.02
N SER A 99 7.22 -22.91 -8.94
CA SER A 99 5.83 -22.75 -8.52
C SER A 99 4.83 -23.17 -9.59
N ASP A 100 3.58 -23.40 -9.19
CA ASP A 100 2.45 -23.30 -10.12
C ASP A 100 2.34 -21.89 -10.70
N ALA A 101 1.69 -21.77 -11.86
CA ALA A 101 1.45 -20.49 -12.51
C ALA A 101 0.59 -19.57 -11.63
N ARG A 102 1.02 -18.32 -11.48
CA ARG A 102 0.27 -17.22 -10.85
C ARG A 102 -0.18 -16.23 -11.89
N PHE A 103 -1.32 -15.60 -11.65
CA PHE A 103 -1.95 -14.71 -12.62
C PHE A 103 -2.43 -13.44 -11.94
N ILE A 104 -2.29 -12.32 -12.65
CA ILE A 104 -3.00 -11.10 -12.29
C ILE A 104 -4.44 -11.27 -12.74
N SER A 105 -5.36 -11.33 -11.78
CA SER A 105 -6.79 -11.48 -12.03
C SER A 105 -7.50 -10.14 -12.18
N ARG A 106 -7.02 -9.11 -11.47
CA ARG A 106 -7.67 -7.79 -11.36
C ARG A 106 -6.63 -6.71 -11.16
N ILE A 107 -6.97 -5.51 -11.62
CA ILE A 107 -6.22 -4.27 -11.44
C ILE A 107 -7.25 -3.20 -11.07
N ILE A 108 -6.93 -2.40 -10.06
CA ILE A 108 -7.71 -1.21 -9.71
C ILE A 108 -7.04 -0.04 -10.44
N ASP A 109 -7.63 0.40 -11.56
CA ASP A 109 -7.07 1.37 -12.52
C ASP A 109 -7.44 2.83 -12.22
N THR A 110 -8.29 3.04 -11.22
CA THR A 110 -8.81 4.34 -10.81
C THR A 110 -8.49 4.60 -9.36
N ALA A 111 -8.04 5.83 -9.06
CA ALA A 111 -7.70 6.23 -7.70
C ALA A 111 -8.93 6.78 -6.98
N PRO A 112 -9.14 6.42 -5.70
CA PRO A 112 -10.19 7.05 -4.90
C PRO A 112 -9.89 8.54 -4.68
N VAL A 113 -10.94 9.36 -4.56
CA VAL A 113 -10.84 10.82 -4.45
C VAL A 113 -11.25 11.30 -3.06
N THR A 114 -10.30 11.87 -2.33
CA THR A 114 -10.52 12.47 -1.01
C THR A 114 -11.18 13.85 -1.13
N THR A 115 -11.98 14.24 -0.13
CA THR A 115 -12.68 15.55 -0.13
C THR A 115 -12.43 16.37 1.13
N SER A 116 -12.36 15.74 2.31
CA SER A 116 -12.16 16.42 3.59
C SER A 116 -11.50 15.47 4.60
N PRO A 117 -10.69 15.96 5.56
CA PRO A 117 -10.28 17.34 5.74
C PRO A 117 -9.20 17.78 4.75
N THR A 118 -9.16 19.10 4.51
CA THR A 118 -8.05 19.80 3.85
C THR A 118 -7.65 21.01 4.69
N GLY A 119 -6.35 21.22 4.92
CA GLY A 119 -5.87 22.36 5.72
C GLY A 119 -6.25 22.29 7.21
N LEU A 120 -6.51 23.45 7.83
CA LEU A 120 -6.76 23.55 9.27
C LEU A 120 -8.04 22.82 9.69
N THR A 121 -7.90 21.87 10.62
CA THR A 121 -8.96 20.94 11.03
C THR A 121 -9.01 20.80 12.55
N GLY A 122 -10.23 20.77 13.08
CA GLY A 122 -10.50 20.53 14.51
C GLY A 122 -10.48 19.05 14.87
N GLN A 123 -10.75 18.73 16.14
CA GLN A 123 -10.89 17.35 16.59
C GLN A 123 -12.29 17.09 17.14
N PRO A 124 -12.86 15.88 16.94
CA PRO A 124 -12.26 14.73 16.25
C PRO A 124 -12.17 14.92 14.72
N VAL A 125 -11.18 14.29 14.10
CA VAL A 125 -10.96 14.40 12.65
C VAL A 125 -11.99 13.53 11.92
N GLN A 126 -12.76 14.13 11.01
CA GLN A 126 -13.70 13.40 10.14
C GLN A 126 -13.18 13.39 8.70
N PHE A 127 -12.84 12.20 8.22
CA PHE A 127 -12.43 11.96 6.83
C PHE A 127 -13.65 11.75 5.95
N GLN A 128 -13.61 12.28 4.73
CA GLN A 128 -14.64 12.16 3.71
C GLN A 128 -14.01 12.00 2.32
N TRP A 129 -14.68 11.25 1.46
CA TRP A 129 -14.25 10.98 0.08
C TRP A 129 -15.45 10.80 -0.85
N GLN A 130 -15.19 10.81 -2.16
CA GLN A 130 -16.21 10.50 -3.16
C GLN A 130 -16.50 9.00 -3.19
N ALA A 131 -17.75 8.62 -3.46
CA ALA A 131 -18.10 7.23 -3.67
C ALA A 131 -17.25 6.60 -4.78
N PHE A 132 -16.58 5.49 -4.46
CA PHE A 132 -15.77 4.72 -5.39
C PHE A 132 -16.54 3.49 -5.81
N VAL A 133 -16.75 3.29 -7.11
CA VAL A 133 -17.54 2.18 -7.65
C VAL A 133 -16.63 1.24 -8.40
N GLN A 134 -16.62 -0.02 -8.00
CA GLN A 134 -15.90 -1.10 -8.69
C GLN A 134 -16.85 -2.27 -8.95
N PRO A 135 -16.63 -3.06 -10.02
CA PRO A 135 -17.46 -4.22 -10.33
C PRO A 135 -17.19 -5.43 -9.41
N TYR A 136 -16.42 -5.25 -8.34
CA TYR A 136 -16.01 -6.27 -7.39
C TYR A 136 -15.94 -5.70 -5.97
N SER A 137 -15.96 -6.59 -4.98
CA SER A 137 -15.85 -6.21 -3.57
C SER A 137 -14.46 -5.66 -3.23
N PHE A 138 -14.47 -4.58 -2.45
CA PHE A 138 -13.29 -3.96 -1.87
C PHE A 138 -13.65 -3.33 -0.52
N ILE A 139 -12.63 -2.97 0.24
CA ILE A 139 -12.72 -2.19 1.48
C ILE A 139 -11.85 -0.94 1.34
N TYR A 140 -12.15 0.11 2.10
CA TYR A 140 -11.23 1.22 2.24
C TYR A 140 -10.27 1.04 3.42
N ARG A 141 -9.12 1.70 3.30
CA ARG A 141 -8.17 1.94 4.38
C ARG A 141 -7.73 3.40 4.34
N ILE A 142 -7.61 4.04 5.48
CA ILE A 142 -7.00 5.36 5.61
C ILE A 142 -5.69 5.24 6.38
N GLU A 143 -4.67 5.94 5.91
CA GLU A 143 -3.40 6.11 6.64
C GLU A 143 -3.10 7.61 6.77
N VAL A 144 -2.65 8.00 7.97
CA VAL A 144 -2.28 9.37 8.31
C VAL A 144 -0.80 9.41 8.65
N TYR A 145 -0.08 10.35 8.05
CA TYR A 145 1.36 10.50 8.17
C TYR A 145 1.75 11.90 8.62
N PRO A 146 2.84 12.05 9.37
CA PRO A 146 3.38 13.37 9.69
C PRO A 146 4.01 14.01 8.45
N ASN A 147 3.76 15.31 8.23
CA ASN A 147 4.26 16.06 7.05
C ASN A 147 5.77 16.40 7.12
N VAL A 148 6.49 15.88 8.12
CA VAL A 148 7.91 16.21 8.36
C VAL A 148 8.87 15.14 7.85
N ASN A 149 8.41 13.91 7.61
CA ASN A 149 9.26 12.83 7.11
C ASN A 149 8.44 11.71 6.46
N ILE A 150 8.60 11.55 5.15
CA ILE A 150 7.89 10.58 4.30
C ILE A 150 8.31 9.13 4.56
N ALA A 151 9.44 8.90 5.25
CA ALA A 151 9.94 7.56 5.58
C ALA A 151 9.42 7.03 6.93
N LEU A 152 8.63 7.82 7.66
CA LEU A 152 8.04 7.37 8.92
C LEU A 152 6.78 6.52 8.67
N PRO A 153 6.51 5.53 9.53
CA PRO A 153 5.25 4.81 9.50
C PRO A 153 4.06 5.75 9.74
N PRO A 154 2.85 5.35 9.35
CA PRO A 154 1.65 6.14 9.64
C PRO A 154 1.47 6.30 11.16
N VAL A 155 1.09 7.51 11.59
CA VAL A 155 0.75 7.81 12.99
C VAL A 155 -0.65 7.31 13.35
N ALA A 156 -1.50 7.09 12.35
CA ALA A 156 -2.80 6.47 12.52
C ALA A 156 -3.20 5.70 11.26
N THR A 157 -3.90 4.60 11.46
CA THR A 157 -4.46 3.77 10.40
C THR A 157 -5.87 3.36 10.76
N ILE A 158 -6.79 3.47 9.80
CA ILE A 158 -8.14 2.94 9.89
C ILE A 158 -8.30 1.90 8.78
N ASN A 159 -8.50 0.64 9.17
CA ASN A 159 -8.63 -0.49 8.23
C ASN A 159 -10.08 -0.94 8.11
N SER A 160 -10.35 -1.77 7.10
CA SER A 160 -11.61 -2.51 6.96
C SER A 160 -12.86 -1.62 6.93
N ILE A 161 -12.74 -0.44 6.32
CA ILE A 161 -13.86 0.47 6.13
C ILE A 161 -14.75 -0.10 5.02
N PRO A 162 -16.06 -0.29 5.23
CA PRO A 162 -16.97 -0.80 4.20
C PRO A 162 -16.96 0.07 2.93
N SER A 163 -17.17 -0.54 1.77
CA SER A 163 -17.10 0.14 0.46
C SER A 163 -18.27 1.09 0.19
N ASP A 164 -19.38 0.95 0.92
CA ASP A 164 -20.54 1.83 0.90
C ASP A 164 -20.40 3.08 1.79
N GLU A 165 -19.36 3.14 2.62
CA GLU A 165 -19.04 4.32 3.42
C GLU A 165 -18.29 5.37 2.59
N THR A 166 -18.60 6.63 2.89
CA THR A 166 -17.92 7.81 2.31
C THR A 166 -17.39 8.77 3.37
N THR A 167 -17.52 8.40 4.64
CA THR A 167 -17.06 9.19 5.78
C THR A 167 -16.62 8.27 6.92
N ILE A 168 -15.60 8.68 7.68
CA ILE A 168 -15.24 8.00 8.93
C ILE A 168 -14.57 8.98 9.89
N GLN A 169 -14.82 8.80 11.18
CA GLN A 169 -14.17 9.57 12.23
C GLN A 169 -12.90 8.85 12.71
N LEU A 170 -11.80 9.59 12.84
CA LEU A 170 -10.61 9.11 13.51
C LEU A 170 -10.89 8.94 15.01
N SER A 171 -10.60 7.74 15.55
CA SER A 171 -10.78 7.44 16.97
C SER A 171 -9.63 7.97 17.84
N THR A 172 -8.45 8.17 17.25
CA THR A 172 -7.26 8.65 17.95
C THR A 172 -7.10 10.16 17.82
N THR A 173 -6.76 10.81 18.92
CA THR A 173 -6.42 12.24 18.95
C THR A 173 -5.03 12.46 18.36
N LEU A 174 -4.91 13.34 17.37
CA LEU A 174 -3.61 13.75 16.83
C LEU A 174 -3.02 14.89 17.65
N THR A 175 -1.70 14.99 17.75
CA THR A 175 -1.06 16.19 18.31
C THR A 175 -1.19 17.38 17.35
N ALA A 176 -1.03 18.60 17.85
CA ALA A 176 -0.95 19.77 16.97
C ALA A 176 0.25 19.62 16.02
N GLY A 177 0.05 19.90 14.74
CA GLY A 177 1.05 19.70 13.71
C GLY A 177 0.47 19.53 12.31
N GLU A 178 1.37 19.35 11.35
CA GLU A 178 1.05 19.13 9.95
C GLU A 178 1.10 17.65 9.61
N TYR A 179 0.09 17.20 8.89
CA TYR A 179 -0.06 15.81 8.46
C TYR A 179 -0.50 15.77 7.00
N TYR A 180 -0.36 14.60 6.39
CA TYR A 180 -1.12 14.24 5.21
C TYR A 180 -1.81 12.91 5.44
N TRP A 181 -2.90 12.69 4.73
CA TRP A 181 -3.61 11.43 4.75
C TRP A 181 -3.85 10.92 3.33
N VAL A 182 -3.98 9.60 3.22
CA VAL A 182 -4.26 8.91 1.97
C VAL A 182 -5.38 7.92 2.18
N LEU A 183 -6.17 7.70 1.14
CA LEU A 183 -7.23 6.72 1.09
C LEU A 183 -6.83 5.60 0.13
N TYR A 184 -6.98 4.36 0.56
CA TYR A 184 -6.80 3.19 -0.26
C TYR A 184 -8.15 2.53 -0.52
N ALA A 185 -8.35 2.01 -1.72
CA ALA A 185 -9.33 0.98 -2.01
C ALA A 185 -8.57 -0.35 -2.19
N VAL A 186 -8.91 -1.37 -1.42
CA VAL A 186 -8.20 -2.66 -1.35
C VAL A 186 -9.17 -3.80 -1.65
N ASP A 187 -8.86 -4.62 -2.65
CA ASP A 187 -9.69 -5.78 -3.01
C ASP A 187 -9.37 -7.03 -2.17
N ALA A 188 -10.12 -8.10 -2.41
CA ALA A 188 -9.96 -9.37 -1.71
C ALA A 188 -8.64 -10.12 -2.02
N PHE A 189 -7.96 -9.78 -3.11
CA PHE A 189 -6.64 -10.33 -3.45
C PHE A 189 -5.50 -9.48 -2.88
N GLY A 190 -5.84 -8.38 -2.22
CA GLY A 190 -4.89 -7.43 -1.69
C GLY A 190 -4.36 -6.45 -2.73
N ASN A 191 -4.91 -6.41 -3.95
CA ASN A 191 -4.61 -5.31 -4.88
C ASN A 191 -5.13 -4.01 -4.28
N TYR A 192 -4.42 -2.90 -4.52
CA TYR A 192 -4.94 -1.61 -4.09
C TYR A 192 -4.74 -0.50 -5.10
N SER A 193 -5.64 0.47 -5.04
CA SER A 193 -5.38 1.83 -5.52
C SER A 193 -5.37 2.81 -4.36
N ARG A 194 -4.50 3.82 -4.43
CA ARG A 194 -4.32 4.86 -3.41
C ARG A 194 -4.60 6.24 -4.01
N SER A 195 -5.33 7.07 -3.28
CA SER A 195 -5.51 8.48 -3.59
C SER A 195 -4.19 9.26 -3.63
N VAL A 196 -4.25 10.48 -4.16
CA VAL A 196 -3.25 11.50 -3.87
C VAL A 196 -3.22 11.81 -2.37
N GLN A 197 -2.06 12.24 -1.87
CA GLN A 197 -1.93 12.70 -0.48
C GLN A 197 -2.74 13.97 -0.25
N THR A 198 -3.45 14.05 0.86
CA THR A 198 -4.28 15.22 1.21
C THR A 198 -3.76 15.85 2.49
N ALA A 199 -3.39 17.13 2.45
CA ALA A 199 -2.81 17.80 3.60
C ALA A 199 -3.88 18.18 4.63
N LEU A 200 -3.59 17.97 5.92
CA LEU A 200 -4.38 18.49 7.04
C LEU A 200 -3.45 19.09 8.12
N ILE A 201 -3.96 20.05 8.87
CA ILE A 201 -3.24 20.73 9.94
C ILE A 201 -4.10 20.66 11.20
N ILE A 202 -3.53 20.14 12.28
CA ILE A 202 -4.16 20.13 13.60
C ILE A 202 -3.68 21.36 14.37
N GLY A 203 -4.61 22.25 14.69
CA GLY A 203 -4.33 23.45 15.49
C GLY A 203 -3.96 23.11 16.93
N SER A 204 -3.20 23.99 17.59
CA SER A 204 -3.05 23.94 19.04
C SER A 204 -4.39 24.25 19.71
N ALA A 205 -4.69 23.58 20.83
CA ALA A 205 -5.85 23.94 21.63
C ALA A 205 -5.74 25.42 22.06
N PRO A 206 -6.84 26.19 22.03
CA PRO A 206 -6.81 27.56 22.51
C PRO A 206 -6.35 27.58 23.97
N SER A 207 -5.32 28.37 24.26
CA SER A 207 -4.90 28.67 25.63
C SER A 207 -6.04 29.37 26.35
N THR A 208 -6.75 28.65 27.23
CA THR A 208 -7.63 29.30 28.19
C THR A 208 -6.75 29.94 29.27
N SER A 209 -6.30 31.17 29.05
CA SER A 209 -5.75 31.97 30.14
C SER A 209 -6.88 32.18 31.15
N PRO A 210 -6.71 31.84 32.44
CA PRO A 210 -7.72 32.18 33.43
C PRO A 210 -7.86 33.70 33.47
N THR A 211 -9.06 34.20 33.19
CA THR A 211 -9.42 35.58 33.48
C THR A 211 -9.24 35.80 34.97
N ASN A 212 -8.16 36.48 35.33
CA ASN A 212 -7.94 36.95 36.68
C ASN A 212 -8.97 38.06 36.93
N ASN A 213 -10.14 37.69 37.46
CA ASN A 213 -11.07 38.64 38.05
C ASN A 213 -10.42 39.14 39.35
N GLY A 214 -9.49 40.08 39.19
CA GLY A 214 -8.98 40.87 40.29
C GLY A 214 -10.13 41.65 40.90
N LEU A 215 -10.60 41.18 42.04
CA LEU A 215 -11.39 41.96 42.99
C LEU A 215 -10.54 43.17 43.41
N ILE A 216 -11.00 44.34 43.03
CA ILE A 216 -10.62 45.60 43.65
C ILE A 216 -11.62 45.81 44.80
N GLU A 217 -11.15 45.58 46.03
CA GLU A 217 -11.70 46.18 47.27
C GLU A 217 -10.67 47.13 47.85
#